data_AF-A0A6B3ELL0-F1
#
_entry.id   AF-A0A6B3ELL0-F1
#
_cell.length_a   1.000
_cell.length_b   1.000
_cell.length_c   1.000
_cell.angle_alpha   90.00
_cell.angle_beta   90.00
_cell.angle_gamma   90.00
#
_symmetry.space_group_name_H-M   'P 1'
#
loop_
_entity.id
_entity.type
_entity.pdbx_description
1 polymer ?
#
loop_
_entity_poly.entity_id
_entity_poly.type
_entity_poly.pdbx_seq_one_letter_code
_entity_poly.pdbx_strand_id
1 'polypeptide(L)' 'ILERVRALGPTLRERAAEAERAGRHTDETIADLDATGAFNIGSPAEFGGDELTVRQQLDVVTEVSQW' A
#
# COMPACT_ATOMS: atom_id res chain seq x y z
N ILE A 1 0.50 4.95 8.46
CA ILE A 1 0.29 4.22 7.18
C ILE A 1 0.78 5.07 6.02
N LEU A 2 0.19 6.26 5.77
CA LEU A 2 0.60 7.15 4.68
C LEU A 2 2.12 7.40 4.59
N GLU A 3 2.78 7.79 5.69
CA GLU A 3 4.24 7.99 5.69
C GLU A 3 5.05 6.72 5.41
N ARG A 4 4.56 5.55 5.82
CA ARG A 4 5.21 4.27 5.52
C ARG A 4 5.06 3.90 4.04
N VAL A 5 3.91 4.19 3.44
CA VAL A 5 3.68 4.04 2.00
C VAL A 5 4.59 4.99 1.21
N ARG A 6 4.74 6.25 1.64
CA ARG A 6 5.68 7.20 1.04
C ARG A 6 7.12 6.69 1.06
N ALA A 7 7.53 6.14 2.20
CA ALA A 7 8.87 5.56 2.35
C ALA A 7 9.08 4.33 1.44
N LEU A 8 8.02 3.55 1.16
CA LEU A 8 8.07 2.41 0.25
C LEU A 8 8.04 2.80 -1.23
N GLY A 9 7.57 4.01 -1.56
CA GLY A 9 7.38 4.51 -2.92
C GLY A 9 8.55 4.32 -3.90
N PRO A 10 9.80 4.69 -3.53
CA PRO A 10 10.96 4.47 -4.39
C PRO A 10 11.14 2.99 -4.78
N THR A 11 10.96 2.07 -3.83
CA THR A 11 11.03 0.63 -4.06
C THR A 11 9.91 0.14 -4.99
N LEU A 12 8.69 0.65 -4.84
CA LEU A 12 7.58 0.33 -5.74
C LEU A 12 7.90 0.75 -7.18
N ARG A 13 8.44 1.95 -7.37
CA ARG A 13 8.86 2.44 -8.69
C ARG A 13 9.93 1.54 -9.33
N GLU A 14 10.91 1.11 -8.56
CA GLU A 14 11.97 0.20 -9.05
C GLU A 14 11.38 -1.14 -9.53
N ARG A 15 10.36 -1.65 -8.84
CA ARG A 15 9.70 -2.94 -9.15
C ARG A 15 8.62 -2.83 -10.22
N ALA A 16 8.10 -1.65 -10.51
CA ALA A 16 6.94 -1.43 -11.39
C ALA A 16 7.11 -2.04 -12.80
N ALA A 17 8.28 -1.84 -13.43
CA ALA A 17 8.51 -2.35 -14.78
C ALA A 17 8.54 -3.89 -14.86
N GLU A 18 9.00 -4.57 -13.81
CA GLU A 18 8.95 -6.03 -13.74
C GLU A 18 7.54 -6.52 -13.43
N ALA A 19 6.81 -5.83 -12.54
CA ALA A 19 5.42 -6.16 -12.26
C ALA A 19 4.53 -6.07 -13.50
N GLU A 20 4.74 -5.05 -14.34
CA GLU A 20 4.05 -4.89 -15.63
C GLU A 20 4.35 -6.05 -16.58
N ARG A 21 5.63 -6.41 -16.75
CA ARG A 21 6.03 -7.56 -17.59
C ARG A 21 5.43 -8.88 -17.10
N ALA A 22 5.35 -9.07 -15.78
CA ALA A 22 4.81 -10.27 -15.17
C ALA A 22 3.26 -10.28 -15.12
N GLY A 23 2.61 -9.15 -15.36
CA GLY A 23 1.15 -8.97 -15.19
C GLY A 23 0.68 -9.11 -13.74
N ARG A 24 1.60 -9.02 -12.77
CA ARG A 24 1.31 -9.10 -11.33
C ARG A 24 2.44 -8.52 -10.50
N HIS A 25 2.13 -8.09 -9.28
CA HIS A 25 3.14 -7.79 -8.27
C HIS A 25 3.80 -9.07 -7.73
N THR A 26 5.06 -8.96 -7.32
CA THR A 26 5.77 -10.04 -6.61
C THR A 26 5.24 -10.18 -5.19
N ASP A 27 5.41 -11.37 -4.60
CA ASP A 27 5.00 -11.64 -3.23
C ASP A 27 5.72 -10.73 -2.22
N GLU A 28 6.99 -10.38 -2.51
CA GLU A 28 7.77 -9.39 -1.77
C GLU A 28 7.14 -7.99 -1.81
N THR A 29 6.63 -7.57 -2.97
CA THR A 29 5.95 -6.27 -3.11
C THR A 29 4.67 -6.23 -2.27
N ILE A 30 3.90 -7.33 -2.27
CA ILE A 30 2.69 -7.45 -1.47
C ILE A 30 3.02 -7.47 0.02
N ALA A 31 4.05 -8.21 0.44
CA ALA A 31 4.48 -8.28 1.82
C ALA A 31 4.97 -6.92 2.35
N ASP A 32 5.77 -6.19 1.56
CA ASP A 32 6.23 -4.85 1.93
C ASP A 32 5.06 -3.87 2.03
N LEU A 33 4.09 -3.94 1.12
CA LEU A 33 2.89 -3.09 1.17
C LEU A 33 2.00 -3.42 2.38
N ASP A 34 1.83 -4.71 2.70
CA ASP A 34 1.12 -5.18 3.90
C ASP A 34 1.79 -4.67 5.18
N ALA A 35 3.12 -4.74 5.25
CA ALA A 35 3.90 -4.23 6.38
C ALA A 35 3.69 -2.71 6.64
N THR A 36 3.23 -1.95 5.64
CA THR A 36 2.84 -0.55 5.85
C THR A 36 1.50 -0.38 6.59
N GLY A 37 0.67 -1.41 6.63
CA GLY A 37 -0.72 -1.41 7.09
C GLY A 37 -1.75 -1.03 6.01
N ALA A 38 -1.33 -0.88 4.75
CA ALA A 38 -2.20 -0.38 3.68
C ALA A 38 -3.44 -1.25 3.43
N PHE A 39 -3.39 -2.57 3.68
CA PHE A 39 -4.53 -3.46 3.47
C PHE A 39 -5.58 -3.42 4.59
N ASN A 40 -5.27 -2.83 5.74
CA ASN A 40 -6.18 -2.80 6.89
C ASN A 40 -6.83 -1.43 7.16
N ILE A 41 -6.62 -0.47 6.25
CA ILE A 41 -7.04 0.93 6.41
C ILE A 41 -8.54 1.15 6.63
N GLY A 42 -9.39 0.25 6.11
CA GLY A 42 -10.85 0.36 6.21
C GLY A 42 -11.49 -0.70 7.11
N SER A 43 -10.69 -1.61 7.68
CA SER A 43 -11.20 -2.69 8.51
C SER A 43 -11.61 -2.18 9.89
N PRO A 44 -12.61 -2.80 10.54
CA PRO A 44 -13.00 -2.47 11.91
C PRO A 44 -11.89 -2.67 12.94
N ALA A 45 -11.84 -1.79 13.93
CA ALA A 45 -10.81 -1.78 14.97
C ALA A 45 -10.92 -3.00 15.89
N GLU A 46 -12.13 -3.54 16.07
CA GLU A 46 -12.37 -4.78 16.82
C GLU A 46 -11.69 -6.01 16.19
N PHE A 47 -11.36 -5.95 14.90
CA PHE A 47 -10.60 -6.98 14.18
C PHE A 47 -9.14 -6.58 13.95
N GLY A 48 -8.66 -5.53 14.63
CA GLY A 48 -7.29 -5.02 14.48
C GLY A 48 -7.08 -4.09 13.28
N GLY A 49 -8.17 -3.61 12.66
CA GLY A 49 -8.16 -2.59 11.61
C GLY A 49 -7.91 -1.17 12.11
N ASP A 50 -7.71 -0.24 11.17
CA ASP A 50 -7.41 1.15 11.47
C ASP A 50 -8.63 2.08 11.43
N GLU A 51 -9.78 1.61 10.91
CA GLU A 51 -11.02 2.40 10.76
C GLU A 51 -10.79 3.84 10.25
N LEU A 52 -9.89 4.01 9.28
CA LEU A 52 -9.58 5.33 8.77
C LEU A 52 -10.82 5.98 8.16
N THR A 53 -10.92 7.31 8.28
CA THR A 53 -11.94 8.05 7.54
C THR A 53 -11.78 7.86 6.04
N VAL A 54 -12.86 7.98 5.27
CA VAL A 54 -12.81 7.88 3.79
C VAL A 54 -11.75 8.80 3.19
N ARG A 55 -11.57 10.01 3.74
CA ARG A 55 -10.54 10.95 3.28
C ARG A 55 -9.13 10.37 3.44
N GLN A 56 -8.83 9.81 4.61
CA GLN A 56 -7.51 9.22 4.89
C GLN A 56 -7.28 7.95 4.07
N GLN A 57 -8.31 7.14 3.82
CA GLN A 57 -8.21 5.98 2.93
C GLN A 57 -7.84 6.40 1.51
N LEU A 58 -8.48 7.46 0.99
CA LEU A 58 -8.16 8.02 -0.32
C LEU A 58 -6.72 8.57 -0.38
N ASP A 59 -6.23 9.20 0.69
CA ASP A 59 -4.84 9.68 0.74
C ASP A 59 -3.85 8.49 0.62
N VAL A 60 -4.13 7.35 1.26
CA VAL A 60 -3.30 6.14 1.15
C VAL A 60 -3.36 5.54 -0.24
N VAL A 61 -4.56 5.34 -0.81
CA VAL A 61 -4.73 4.78 -2.16
C VAL A 61 -4.05 5.66 -3.21
N THR A 62 -4.26 6.98 -3.13
CA THR A 62 -3.65 7.94 -4.06
C THR A 62 -2.13 7.91 -3.97
N GLU A 63 -1.57 7.77 -2.77
CA GLU A 63 -0.12 7.66 -2.59
C GLU A 63 0.44 6.39 -3.22
N VAL A 64 -0.19 5.22 -3.02
CA VAL A 64 0.26 3.96 -3.65
C VAL A 64 0.22 4.06 -5.17
N SER A 65 -0.82 4.69 -5.74
CA SER A 65 -1.00 4.83 -7.20
C SER A 65 0.00 5.77 -7.90
N GLN A 66 0.86 6.49 -7.18
CA GLN A 66 1.85 7.39 -7.79
C GLN A 66 3.11 6.69 -8.31
N TRP A 67 3.35 5.44 -7.91
CA TRP A 67 4.63 4.75 -8.08
C TRP A 67 4.63 3.74 -9.23
#